data_AF-A0A920RFG4-F1
#
_entry.id   AF-A0A920RFG4-F1
#
_cell.length_a   1.000
_cell.length_b   1.000
_cell.length_c   1.000
_cell.angle_alpha   90.00
_cell.angle_beta   90.00
_cell.angle_gamma   90.00
#
_symmetry.space_group_name_H-M   'P 1'
#
loop_
_entity.id
_entity.type
_entity.pdbx_description
1 polymer ?
#
loop_
_entity_poly.entity_id
_entity_poly.type
_entity_poly.pdbx_seq_one_letter_code
_entity_poly.pdbx_strand_id
1 'polypeptide(L)'
;MLHDRLKAVGACFGEVSGWERPNWFGKAGTVPVYKYSYSRQNWFENSRAEHQGVRQGVGLFDLSSFGKMLLQGRMRHVFWVTYQAVMLIFSPVTRFIHSGLMLGGIEADLTVTGSMTISFDRNECSVAS
;
A
#
# COMPACT_ATOMS: atom_id res chain seq x y z
N MET A 1 4.26 2.57 14.72
CA MET A 1 3.68 3.31 15.88
C MET A 1 2.17 3.59 15.73
N LEU A 2 1.40 2.68 15.11
CA LEU A 2 -0.07 2.79 15.00
C LEU A 2 -0.82 1.63 15.69
N HIS A 3 -0.14 0.50 15.92
CA HIS A 3 -0.70 -0.72 16.51
C HIS A 3 -1.52 -0.46 17.79
N ASP A 4 -0.93 0.20 18.80
CA ASP A 4 -1.61 0.42 20.09
C ASP A 4 -2.86 1.30 19.95
N ARG A 5 -2.84 2.29 19.06
CA ARG A 5 -3.99 3.16 18.80
C ARG A 5 -5.12 2.39 18.14
N LEU A 6 -4.80 1.54 17.16
CA LEU A 6 -5.78 0.69 16.48
C LEU A 6 -6.36 -0.34 17.45
N LYS A 7 -5.52 -0.94 18.30
CA LYS A 7 -5.96 -1.86 19.34
C LYS A 7 -6.92 -1.19 20.32
N ALA A 8 -6.62 0.05 20.75
CA ALA A 8 -7.46 0.81 21.67
C ALA A 8 -8.86 1.13 21.09
N VAL A 9 -8.99 1.28 19.78
CA VAL A 9 -10.28 1.49 19.10
C VAL A 9 -10.94 0.18 18.65
N GLY A 10 -10.44 -0.97 19.13
CA GLY A 10 -11.09 -2.27 18.92
C GLY A 10 -10.67 -2.98 17.63
N ALA A 11 -9.46 -2.78 17.12
CA ALA A 11 -8.95 -3.57 15.99
C ALA A 11 -8.80 -5.05 16.35
N CYS A 12 -9.31 -5.92 15.46
CA CYS A 12 -8.98 -7.34 15.41
C CYS A 12 -7.82 -7.54 14.43
N PHE A 13 -6.66 -7.96 14.94
CA PHE A 13 -5.48 -8.15 14.12
C PHE A 13 -5.43 -9.54 13.47
N GLY A 14 -4.93 -9.60 12.24
CA GLY A 14 -4.38 -10.80 11.64
C GLY A 14 -2.94 -10.56 11.19
N GLU A 15 -2.25 -11.62 10.78
CA GLU A 15 -0.86 -11.56 10.33
C GLU A 15 -0.78 -11.81 8.82
N VAL A 16 0.04 -11.01 8.14
CA VAL A 16 0.44 -11.23 6.75
C VAL A 16 1.89 -10.79 6.55
N SER A 17 2.75 -11.71 6.10
CA SER A 17 4.17 -11.44 5.78
C SER A 17 4.95 -10.80 6.94
N GLY A 18 4.69 -11.26 8.17
CA GLY A 18 5.29 -10.75 9.41
C GLY A 18 4.65 -9.48 9.97
N TRP A 19 3.64 -8.92 9.29
CA TRP A 19 2.95 -7.71 9.75
C TRP A 19 1.61 -8.04 10.39
N GLU A 20 1.34 -7.45 11.56
CA GLU A 20 0.00 -7.40 12.13
C GLU A 20 -0.83 -6.30 11.44
N ARG A 21 -1.99 -6.67 10.91
CA ARG A 21 -2.90 -5.77 10.21
C ARG A 21 -4.28 -5.77 10.86
N PRO A 22 -4.90 -4.60 11.06
CA PRO A 22 -6.29 -4.54 11.51
C PRO A 22 -7.19 -5.06 10.37
N ASN A 23 -7.79 -6.23 10.57
CA ASN A 23 -8.66 -6.84 9.56
C ASN A 23 -10.10 -6.33 9.64
N TRP A 24 -10.56 -6.02 10.86
CA TRP A 24 -11.87 -5.44 11.14
C TRP A 24 -11.86 -4.82 12.55
N PHE A 25 -12.85 -3.97 12.84
CA PHE A 25 -12.99 -3.30 14.14
C PHE A 25 -14.25 -3.76 14.86
N GLY A 26 -14.10 -4.10 16.14
CA GLY A 26 -15.22 -4.41 17.02
C GLY A 26 -16.03 -3.16 17.36
N LYS A 27 -17.24 -3.37 17.88
CA LYS A 27 -18.05 -2.28 18.46
C LYS A 27 -17.35 -1.75 19.71
N ALA A 28 -17.54 -0.46 20.01
CA ALA A 28 -17.03 0.15 21.22
C ALA A 28 -17.43 -0.67 22.47
N GLY A 29 -16.46 -0.93 23.35
CA GLY A 29 -16.68 -1.73 24.57
C GLY A 29 -16.71 -3.25 24.35
N THR A 30 -16.51 -3.74 23.13
CA THR A 30 -16.39 -5.18 22.85
C THR A 30 -14.93 -5.60 22.69
N VAL A 31 -14.59 -6.82 23.08
CA VAL A 31 -13.29 -7.43 22.76
C VAL A 31 -13.43 -8.15 21.41
N PRO A 32 -12.75 -7.68 20.35
CA PRO A 32 -12.83 -8.30 19.03
C PRO A 32 -12.08 -9.64 19.02
N VAL A 33 -12.79 -10.73 18.79
CA VAL A 33 -12.21 -12.09 18.70
C VAL A 33 -12.76 -12.79 17.47
N TYR A 34 -11.89 -13.54 16.77
CA TYR A 34 -12.31 -14.40 15.68
C TYR A 34 -13.14 -15.59 16.19
N LYS A 35 -14.30 -15.81 15.56
CA LYS A 35 -15.06 -17.05 15.70
C LYS A 35 -15.13 -17.70 14.33
N TYR A 36 -14.24 -18.65 14.09
CA TYR A 36 -14.13 -19.32 12.81
C TYR A 36 -15.39 -20.15 12.52
N SER A 37 -15.83 -20.06 11.28
CA SER A 37 -16.95 -20.84 10.75
C SER A 37 -16.74 -21.06 9.25
N TYR A 38 -17.37 -22.10 8.69
CA TYR A 38 -17.50 -22.22 7.23
C TYR A 38 -18.68 -21.39 6.69
N SER A 39 -19.54 -20.90 7.59
CA SER A 39 -20.68 -20.04 7.26
C SER A 39 -20.33 -18.56 7.45
N ARG A 40 -21.36 -17.70 7.57
CA ARG A 40 -21.19 -16.26 7.76
C ARG A 40 -20.33 -15.97 9.00
N GLN A 41 -19.30 -15.17 8.81
CA GLN A 41 -18.36 -14.82 9.88
C GLN A 41 -18.95 -13.84 10.89
N ASN A 42 -18.49 -13.90 12.13
CA ASN A 42 -18.96 -13.05 13.22
C ASN A 42 -18.64 -11.55 13.01
N TRP A 43 -17.64 -11.25 12.20
CA TRP A 43 -17.22 -9.88 11.87
C TRP A 43 -17.98 -9.26 10.69
N PHE A 44 -18.91 -9.99 10.06
CA PHE A 44 -19.58 -9.52 8.84
C PHE A 44 -20.33 -8.20 9.03
N GLU A 45 -21.08 -8.05 10.13
CA GLU A 45 -21.81 -6.80 10.42
C GLU A 45 -20.88 -5.64 10.76
N ASN A 46 -19.71 -5.93 11.35
CA ASN A 46 -18.69 -4.90 11.61
C ASN A 46 -18.08 -4.42 10.30
N SER A 47 -17.71 -5.34 9.40
CA SER A 47 -17.22 -4.99 8.06
C SER A 47 -18.26 -4.21 7.25
N ARG A 48 -19.55 -4.54 7.38
CA ARG A 48 -20.64 -3.75 6.78
C ARG A 48 -20.67 -2.33 7.33
N ALA A 49 -20.54 -2.16 8.65
CA ALA A 49 -20.52 -0.84 9.29
C ALA A 49 -19.31 -0.02 8.83
N GLU A 50 -18.13 -0.61 8.76
CA GLU A 50 -16.92 0.02 8.23
C GLU A 50 -17.10 0.45 6.78
N HIS A 51 -17.59 -0.45 5.91
CA HIS A 51 -17.86 -0.13 4.51
C HIS A 51 -18.81 1.07 4.38
N GLN A 52 -19.92 1.08 5.12
CA GLN A 52 -20.85 2.21 5.08
C GLN A 52 -20.21 3.49 5.61
N GLY A 53 -19.44 3.42 6.69
CA GLY A 53 -18.72 4.57 7.26
C GLY A 53 -17.73 5.20 6.28
N VAL A 54 -16.98 4.37 5.53
CA VAL A 54 -16.06 4.88 4.49
C VAL A 54 -16.83 5.39 3.28
N ARG A 55 -17.88 4.69 2.84
CA ARG A 55 -18.65 5.07 1.64
C ARG A 55 -19.40 6.39 1.83
N GLN A 56 -19.90 6.63 3.04
CA GLN A 56 -20.74 7.78 3.36
C GLN A 56 -19.99 8.88 4.14
N GLY A 57 -18.70 8.67 4.41
CA GLY A 57 -17.90 9.54 5.25
C GLY A 57 -16.41 9.48 4.88
N VAL A 58 -15.56 9.35 5.88
CA VAL A 58 -14.10 9.32 5.72
C VAL A 58 -13.55 8.09 6.41
N GLY A 59 -12.71 7.34 5.69
CA GLY A 59 -11.99 6.18 6.19
C GLY A 59 -10.50 6.45 6.35
N LEU A 60 -9.90 5.90 7.41
CA LEU A 60 -8.46 5.82 7.57
C LEU A 60 -8.04 4.35 7.45
N PHE A 61 -7.11 4.07 6.54
CA PHE A 61 -6.59 2.72 6.31
C PHE A 61 -5.10 2.65 6.67
N ASP A 62 -4.71 1.65 7.45
CA ASP A 62 -3.31 1.33 7.67
C ASP A 62 -2.76 0.52 6.49
N LEU A 63 -1.98 1.18 5.63
CA LEU A 63 -1.30 0.59 4.48
C LEU A 63 0.22 0.44 4.72
N SER A 64 0.66 0.47 5.98
CA SER A 64 2.08 0.38 6.33
C SER A 64 2.73 -0.91 5.79
N SER A 65 1.98 -2.02 5.81
CA SER A 65 2.45 -3.34 5.36
C SER A 65 2.62 -3.46 3.84
N PHE A 66 2.19 -2.49 3.03
CA PHE A 66 2.40 -2.55 1.58
C PHE A 66 3.89 -2.48 1.26
N GLY A 67 4.35 -3.35 0.36
CA GLY A 67 5.69 -3.30 -0.19
C GLY A 67 5.92 -1.96 -0.90
N LYS A 68 6.90 -1.20 -0.42
CA LYS A 68 7.26 0.10 -0.99
C LYS A 68 8.74 0.03 -1.34
N MET A 69 9.06 0.28 -2.60
CA MET A 69 10.43 0.27 -3.11
C MET A 69 10.74 1.64 -3.69
N LEU A 70 11.91 2.18 -3.34
CA LEU A 70 12.40 3.45 -3.86
C LEU A 70 13.43 3.16 -4.95
N LEU A 71 13.12 3.54 -6.20
CA LEU A 71 14.08 3.45 -7.29
C LEU A 71 14.75 4.82 -7.53
N GLN A 72 16.06 4.88 -7.28
CA GLN A 72 16.88 6.08 -7.44
C GLN A 72 17.98 5.88 -8.48
N GLY A 73 18.48 6.99 -9.03
CA GLY A 73 19.59 7.00 -9.98
C GLY A 73 19.26 7.60 -11.34
N ARG A 74 20.33 7.86 -12.11
CA ARG A 74 20.29 8.58 -13.39
C ARG A 74 19.50 7.83 -14.46
N MET A 75 19.53 6.49 -14.43
CA MET A 75 18.89 5.61 -15.41
C MET A 75 17.57 5.00 -14.93
N ARG A 76 16.96 5.52 -13.85
CA ARG A 76 15.67 4.99 -13.33
C ARG A 76 14.58 4.92 -14.39
N HIS A 77 14.58 5.85 -15.33
CA HIS A 77 13.63 5.91 -16.44
C HIS A 77 13.86 4.78 -17.46
N VAL A 78 15.12 4.39 -17.71
CA VAL A 78 15.48 3.30 -18.62
C VAL A 78 15.04 1.96 -18.04
N PHE A 79 15.32 1.72 -16.75
CA PHE A 79 14.88 0.49 -16.05
C PHE A 79 13.36 0.29 -16.15
N TRP A 80 12.57 1.35 -15.98
CA TRP A 80 11.11 1.27 -16.07
C TRP A 80 10.60 1.07 -17.51
N VAL A 81 11.17 1.75 -18.50
CA VAL A 81 10.76 1.58 -19.90
C VAL A 81 10.98 0.14 -20.38
N THR A 82 12.02 -0.54 -19.88
CA THR A 82 12.28 -1.94 -20.19
C THR A 82 11.32 -2.92 -19.51
N TYR A 83 10.68 -2.54 -18.40
CA TYR A 83 9.87 -3.44 -17.56
C TYR A 83 8.35 -3.22 -17.70
N GLN A 84 7.86 -2.56 -18.75
CA GLN A 84 6.44 -2.24 -18.89
C GLN A 84 5.82 -2.87 -20.14
N ALA A 85 4.72 -3.59 -19.95
CA ALA A 85 3.64 -3.61 -20.92
C ALA A 85 2.45 -2.81 -20.38
N VAL A 86 1.98 -1.88 -21.22
CA VAL A 86 0.74 -1.08 -21.15
C VAL A 86 0.80 0.33 -20.49
N MET A 87 0.56 1.29 -21.40
CA MET A 87 0.03 2.66 -21.30
C MET A 87 0.73 3.69 -20.39
N LEU A 88 1.65 4.45 -20.99
CA LEU A 88 2.13 5.73 -20.50
C LEU A 88 1.01 6.78 -20.53
N ILE A 89 0.45 7.11 -19.36
CA ILE A 89 -0.22 8.39 -19.13
C ILE A 89 0.67 9.17 -18.17
N PHE A 90 1.37 10.19 -18.68
CA PHE A 90 2.18 11.09 -17.85
C PHE A 90 1.27 11.92 -16.94
N SER A 91 1.10 11.46 -15.70
CA SER A 91 0.40 12.16 -14.62
C SER A 91 1.32 12.14 -13.39
N PRO A 92 1.25 13.14 -12.48
CA PRO A 92 2.02 13.12 -11.23
C PRO A 92 1.75 11.88 -10.37
N VAL A 93 0.59 11.23 -10.57
CA VAL A 93 0.28 9.89 -10.08
C VAL A 93 -0.14 9.05 -11.29
N THR A 94 0.67 8.07 -11.67
CA THR A 94 0.32 7.15 -12.76
C THR A 94 0.22 5.74 -12.21
N ARG A 95 -1.00 5.19 -12.21
CA ARG A 95 -1.20 3.77 -11.95
C ARG A 95 -0.82 3.00 -13.21
N PHE A 96 0.10 2.04 -13.09
CA PHE A 96 0.43 1.10 -14.17
C PHE A 96 -0.01 -0.29 -13.73
N ILE A 97 -0.52 -1.07 -14.66
CA ILE A 97 -0.71 -2.51 -14.46
C ILE A 97 0.46 -3.15 -15.19
N HIS A 98 1.38 -3.77 -14.46
CA HIS A 98 2.49 -4.45 -15.10
C HIS A 98 1.98 -5.80 -15.64
N SER A 99 1.89 -5.92 -16.97
CA SER A 99 1.75 -7.21 -17.64
C SER A 99 3.10 -7.60 -18.26
N GLY A 100 3.76 -8.56 -17.63
CA GLY A 100 4.72 -9.43 -18.31
C GLY A 100 6.20 -9.17 -18.04
N LEU A 101 6.86 -10.25 -17.63
CA LEU A 101 8.03 -10.76 -18.33
C LEU A 101 8.07 -12.30 -18.27
N MET A 102 8.34 -12.89 -19.42
CA MET A 102 8.44 -14.32 -19.74
C MET A 102 7.08 -15.06 -19.81
N LEU A 103 6.65 -15.41 -21.03
CA LEU A 103 5.53 -16.34 -21.32
C LEU A 103 4.08 -15.80 -21.26
N GLY A 104 3.86 -14.49 -21.15
CA GLY A 104 2.53 -13.87 -21.33
C GLY A 104 1.61 -13.86 -20.11
N GLY A 105 2.13 -14.08 -18.90
CA GLY A 105 1.40 -13.96 -17.63
C GLY A 105 1.53 -12.59 -16.94
N ILE A 106 0.74 -12.37 -15.88
CA ILE A 106 0.85 -11.21 -14.98
C ILE A 106 1.75 -11.59 -13.80
N GLU A 107 2.92 -10.97 -13.69
CA GLU A 107 3.88 -11.21 -12.60
C GLU A 107 3.55 -10.36 -11.36
N ALA A 108 3.20 -9.08 -11.56
CA ALA A 108 2.89 -8.16 -10.48
C ALA A 108 1.99 -7.01 -10.97
N ASP A 109 1.08 -6.51 -10.12
CA ASP A 109 0.37 -5.26 -10.34
C ASP A 109 0.95 -4.19 -9.39
N LEU A 110 1.56 -3.15 -9.94
CA LEU A 110 2.39 -2.20 -9.19
C LEU A 110 1.94 -0.75 -9.43
N THR A 111 1.69 0.00 -8.36
CA THR A 111 1.48 1.45 -8.47
C THR A 111 2.81 2.19 -8.42
N VAL A 112 3.15 2.90 -9.49
CA VAL A 112 4.36 3.74 -9.55
C VAL A 112 3.98 5.19 -9.29
N THR A 113 4.74 5.87 -8.45
CA THR A 113 4.56 7.30 -8.22
C THR A 113 5.83 8.04 -8.57
N GLY A 114 5.72 9.11 -9.36
CA GLY A 114 6.85 9.96 -9.72
C GLY A 114 7.11 11.00 -8.63
N SER A 115 7.71 10.61 -7.51
CA SER A 115 8.18 11.60 -6.54
C SER A 115 9.47 12.24 -7.05
N MET A 116 9.38 13.49 -7.51
CA MET A 116 10.55 14.29 -7.85
C MET A 116 11.11 14.91 -6.57
N THR A 117 11.88 14.15 -5.79
CA THR A 117 12.76 14.74 -4.77
C THR A 117 14.03 15.21 -5.48
N ILE A 118 14.06 16.49 -5.83
CA ILE A 118 15.30 17.16 -6.26
C ILE A 118 16.04 17.59 -4.99
N SER A 119 16.97 16.76 -4.53
CA SER A 119 18.01 17.20 -3.60
C SER A 119 19.24 17.56 -4.45
N PHE A 120 19.50 18.86 -4.62
CA PHE A 120 20.80 19.33 -5.07
C PHE A 120 21.71 19.42 -3.84
N ASP A 121 22.64 18.48 -3.69
CA ASP A 121 23.84 18.76 -2.91
C ASP A 121 24.81 19.47 -3.85
N ARG A 122 24.94 20.80 -3.68
CA ARG A 122 26.08 21.53 -4.28
C ARG A 122 27.19 21.49 -3.25
N ASN A 123 28.05 20.49 -3.37
CA ASN A 123 29.42 20.59 -2.89
C ASN A 123 30.36 20.02 -3.95
N GLU A 124 31.48 20.74 -4.12
CA GLU A 124 32.61 20.48 -5.00
C GLU A 124 32.49 21.03 -6.43
N CYS A 125 32.57 22.36 -6.51
CA CYS A 125 33.25 23.04 -7.61
C CYS A 125 34.72 23.22 -7.21
N SER A 126 35.61 22.41 -7.76
CA SER A 126 37.04 22.74 -7.90
C SER A 126 37.61 22.01 -9.11
N VAL A 127 37.52 22.65 -10.27
CA VAL A 127 38.43 22.35 -11.39
C VAL A 127 39.58 23.33 -11.25
N ALA A 128 40.72 22.84 -10.78
CA ALA A 128 41.99 23.55 -10.82
C ALA A 128 42.94 22.74 -11.72
N SER A 129 43.10 23.23 -12.95
CA SER A 129 44.33 23.18 -13.74
C SER A 129 44.22 24.24 -14.82
#